data_AF-A0A0F5IUR5-F1
#
_entry.id   AF-A0A0F5IUR5-F1
#
_cell.length_a   1.000
_cell.length_b   1.000
_cell.length_c   1.000
_cell.angle_alpha   90.00
_cell.angle_beta   90.00
_cell.angle_gamma   90.00
#
_symmetry.space_group_name_H-M   'P 1'
#
loop_
_entity.id
_entity.type
_entity.pdbx_description
1 polymer ?
#
loop_
_entity_poly.entity_id
_entity_poly.type
_entity_poly.pdbx_seq_one_letter_code
_entity_poly.pdbx_strand_id
1 'polypeptide(L)'
;MKKLVLSFILCFCFSLQQQQACTSVIISGKATPDGRPLMWKHRDTEAPYNHIAYIDEGGYRFLGLVNSDDPNGAVWTGSNEAGFSIMNTASFNLKDDDVKEMDHEGLLMRQALKTCKTIQDFEHLLDTLQRPLRVEANFGVIDAYGGAAYYETNNERYYKKDVNDTGLAPDGYLIYTNFSFEGRTDEGLGYIRYDSARKIFKQMEKKGFTPERIFQEASRSFYNSLLDIDLKNPDESPNKHSGWFVEQDFIPRSESTASIVIQGVKPGMSPEHTVMWTMLGYPPTSIALPLWVKTGKDQPSFIQYDAALQTAPLCYYASRLKDKVYSIYRGNGQKYLHWQLLWNDENTGYIQQLQDAETQIFRLFETISSTNDKQFPDTEKIKASYKQAESIITTTYRQLDAL
;
A
#
# COMPACT_ATOMS: atom_id res chain seq x y z
N MET A 1 16.22 -48.04 -35.46
CA MET A 1 14.98 -47.82 -34.67
C MET A 1 15.28 -48.07 -33.20
N LYS A 2 14.95 -47.09 -32.34
CA LYS A 2 14.97 -47.14 -30.86
C LYS A 2 16.40 -47.28 -30.29
N LYS A 3 17.03 -46.25 -29.73
CA LYS A 3 16.63 -45.60 -28.47
C LYS A 3 17.04 -44.13 -28.50
N LEU A 4 16.07 -43.28 -28.79
CA LEU A 4 16.14 -41.84 -28.59
C LEU A 4 15.83 -41.53 -27.12
N VAL A 5 16.57 -40.56 -26.57
CA VAL A 5 16.13 -39.64 -25.51
C VAL A 5 16.04 -40.25 -24.11
N LEU A 6 17.18 -40.31 -23.44
CA LEU A 6 17.27 -40.20 -21.98
C LEU A 6 18.13 -38.98 -21.67
N SER A 7 17.70 -38.16 -20.71
CA SER A 7 18.30 -36.90 -20.25
C SER A 7 17.91 -35.63 -21.00
N PHE A 8 16.61 -35.34 -21.03
CA PHE A 8 16.10 -33.96 -20.93
C PHE A 8 14.81 -33.97 -20.11
N ILE A 9 14.91 -34.39 -18.84
CA ILE A 9 13.97 -33.89 -17.82
C ILE A 9 14.72 -32.74 -17.17
N LEU A 10 14.73 -31.61 -17.90
CA LEU A 10 14.89 -30.32 -17.29
C LEU A 10 13.65 -30.19 -16.42
N CYS A 11 13.75 -30.57 -15.14
CA CYS A 11 12.80 -30.09 -14.14
C CYS A 11 12.93 -28.58 -14.19
N PHE A 12 12.08 -27.94 -14.99
CA PHE A 12 11.65 -26.58 -14.77
C PHE A 12 10.93 -26.60 -13.42
N CYS A 13 11.71 -26.64 -12.35
CA CYS A 13 11.32 -26.02 -11.11
C CYS A 13 11.18 -24.55 -11.49
N PHE A 14 10.01 -24.17 -11.98
CA PHE A 14 9.55 -22.82 -11.82
C PHE A 14 9.66 -22.56 -10.32
N SER A 15 10.75 -21.90 -9.93
CA SER A 15 10.74 -21.11 -8.72
C SER A 15 9.52 -20.22 -8.86
N LEU A 16 8.45 -20.58 -8.15
CA LEU A 16 7.36 -19.67 -7.83
C LEU A 16 8.02 -18.57 -7.00
N GLN A 17 8.69 -17.63 -7.64
CA GLN A 17 9.01 -16.36 -7.00
C GLN A 17 7.65 -15.75 -6.73
N GLN A 18 7.25 -15.71 -5.46
CA GLN A 18 6.08 -14.96 -5.04
C GLN A 18 6.49 -13.49 -5.10
N GLN A 19 6.43 -12.96 -6.33
CA GLN A 19 6.96 -11.65 -6.68
C GLN A 19 6.16 -10.54 -5.98
N GLN A 20 6.83 -9.45 -5.63
CA GLN A 20 6.21 -8.26 -5.02
C GLN A 20 5.13 -7.67 -5.94
N ALA A 21 3.88 -8.10 -5.80
CA ALA A 21 2.84 -7.74 -6.75
C ALA A 21 1.91 -6.62 -6.23
N CYS A 22 2.48 -5.46 -5.88
CA CYS A 22 1.79 -4.30 -5.33
C CYS A 22 0.72 -3.69 -6.28
N THR A 23 -0.26 -2.98 -5.71
CA THR A 23 -1.25 -2.16 -6.44
C THR A 23 -1.18 -0.73 -5.92
N SER A 24 -1.30 0.27 -6.80
CA SER A 24 -1.22 1.67 -6.40
C SER A 24 -2.10 2.60 -7.21
N VAL A 25 -2.45 3.74 -6.63
CA VAL A 25 -3.09 4.88 -7.34
C VAL A 25 -2.48 6.21 -6.86
N ILE A 26 -2.36 7.17 -7.77
CA ILE A 26 -2.26 8.60 -7.41
C ILE A 26 -3.49 9.30 -7.96
N ILE A 27 -4.16 10.06 -7.11
CA ILE A 27 -5.36 10.83 -7.39
C ILE A 27 -5.02 12.31 -7.20
N SER A 28 -5.17 13.10 -8.26
CA SER A 28 -5.00 14.56 -8.20
C SER A 28 -6.02 15.17 -7.24
N GLY A 29 -5.61 16.24 -6.54
CA GLY A 29 -6.52 17.01 -5.68
C GLY A 29 -7.75 17.56 -6.43
N LYS A 30 -7.69 17.68 -7.77
CA LYS A 30 -8.84 18.06 -8.61
C LYS A 30 -9.98 17.05 -8.57
N ALA A 31 -9.69 15.79 -8.26
CA ALA A 31 -10.66 14.69 -8.22
C ALA A 31 -11.10 14.33 -6.80
N THR A 32 -10.48 14.91 -5.76
CA THR A 32 -10.81 14.63 -4.36
C THR A 32 -11.77 15.68 -3.79
N PRO A 33 -12.67 15.31 -2.87
CA PRO A 33 -13.66 16.25 -2.32
C PRO A 33 -13.06 17.44 -1.55
N ASP A 34 -11.89 17.27 -0.96
CA ASP A 34 -11.21 18.27 -0.12
C ASP A 34 -10.09 19.04 -0.84
N GLY A 35 -9.88 18.75 -2.14
CA GLY A 35 -8.84 19.37 -2.94
C GLY A 35 -7.42 18.86 -2.67
N ARG A 36 -7.25 17.82 -1.82
CA ARG A 36 -5.94 17.29 -1.42
C ARG A 36 -5.60 16.05 -2.24
N PRO A 37 -4.38 15.93 -2.81
CA PRO A 37 -4.01 14.74 -3.56
C PRO A 37 -3.92 13.51 -2.64
N LEU A 38 -4.26 12.34 -3.19
CA LEU A 38 -4.15 11.05 -2.51
C LEU A 38 -3.15 10.16 -3.25
N MET A 39 -2.31 9.46 -2.50
CA MET A 39 -1.40 8.46 -3.03
C MET A 39 -1.57 7.18 -2.22
N TRP A 40 -1.98 6.10 -2.88
CA TRP A 40 -2.28 4.83 -2.24
C TRP A 40 -1.32 3.75 -2.71
N LYS A 41 -0.73 3.02 -1.75
CA LYS A 41 0.02 1.79 -1.97
C LYS A 41 -0.62 0.65 -1.19
N HIS A 42 -1.03 -0.39 -1.91
CA HIS A 42 -1.32 -1.71 -1.38
C HIS A 42 -0.10 -2.60 -1.58
N ARG A 43 0.55 -2.96 -0.48
CA ARG A 43 1.85 -3.62 -0.50
C ARG A 43 1.71 -5.13 -0.35
N ASP A 44 2.22 -5.82 -1.36
CA ASP A 44 2.38 -7.27 -1.35
C ASP A 44 3.87 -7.64 -1.40
N THR A 45 4.29 -8.52 -0.49
CA THR A 45 5.69 -8.93 -0.34
C THR A 45 5.79 -10.24 0.43
N GLU A 46 6.96 -10.88 0.34
CA GLU A 46 7.32 -12.02 1.19
C GLU A 46 7.75 -11.60 2.61
N ALA A 47 8.11 -10.33 2.83
CA ALA A 47 8.48 -9.84 4.16
C ALA A 47 7.22 -9.77 5.05
N PRO A 48 7.06 -10.67 6.04
CA PRO A 48 5.77 -10.90 6.70
C PRO A 48 5.35 -9.74 7.61
N TYR A 49 6.33 -8.98 8.11
CA TYR A 49 6.15 -8.03 9.19
C TYR A 49 6.76 -6.67 8.85
N ASN A 50 5.99 -5.61 9.14
CA ASN A 50 6.35 -4.24 8.85
C ASN A 50 6.00 -3.34 10.03
N HIS A 51 6.69 -2.22 10.11
CA HIS A 51 6.36 -1.15 11.04
C HIS A 51 6.62 0.22 10.39
N ILE A 52 6.11 1.27 11.02
CA ILE A 52 6.44 2.64 10.64
C ILE A 52 7.59 3.12 11.51
N ALA A 53 8.66 3.56 10.85
CA ALA A 53 9.80 4.20 11.49
C ALA A 53 9.74 5.72 11.30
N TYR A 54 9.99 6.46 12.37
CA TYR A 54 10.37 7.87 12.28
C TYR A 54 11.88 7.96 12.14
N ILE A 55 12.36 8.57 11.06
CA ILE A 55 13.77 8.60 10.69
C ILE A 55 14.26 10.05 10.66
N ASP A 56 15.38 10.28 11.35
CA ASP A 56 16.08 11.56 11.47
C ASP A 56 17.59 11.30 11.32
N GLU A 57 18.05 11.23 10.06
CA GLU A 57 19.42 10.84 9.68
C GLU A 57 20.17 11.95 8.93
N GLY A 58 19.80 13.21 9.19
CA GLY A 58 20.23 14.41 8.47
C GLY A 58 19.41 14.66 7.20
N GLY A 59 19.27 15.92 6.77
CA GLY A 59 18.30 16.27 5.70
C GLY A 59 16.88 16.43 6.25
N TYR A 60 15.87 16.03 5.47
CA TYR A 60 14.48 16.03 5.92
C TYR A 60 14.17 14.86 6.85
N ARG A 61 13.40 15.11 7.89
CA ARG A 61 12.80 14.08 8.76
C ARG A 61 11.61 13.44 8.08
N PHE A 62 11.40 12.14 8.27
CA PHE A 62 10.32 11.43 7.58
C PHE A 62 9.76 10.23 8.35
N LEU A 63 8.54 9.84 7.96
CA LEU A 63 7.94 8.55 8.32
C LEU A 63 8.09 7.61 7.13
N GLY A 64 8.51 6.37 7.40
CA GLY A 64 8.68 5.34 6.39
C GLY A 64 8.14 3.99 6.84
N LEU A 65 7.50 3.26 5.92
CA LEU A 65 7.19 1.84 6.07
C LEU A 65 8.47 1.04 5.84
N VAL A 66 8.93 0.31 6.84
CA VAL A 66 10.13 -0.53 6.78
C VAL A 66 9.79 -1.98 7.11
N ASN A 67 10.60 -2.92 6.62
CA ASN A 67 10.49 -4.30 7.07
C ASN A 67 10.94 -4.39 8.53
N SER A 68 10.27 -5.21 9.35
CA SER A 68 10.61 -5.32 10.77
C SER A 68 11.93 -6.05 11.04
N ASP A 69 12.39 -6.89 10.11
CA ASP A 69 13.68 -7.59 10.18
C ASP A 69 14.86 -6.75 9.69
N ASP A 70 14.61 -5.65 8.98
CA ASP A 70 15.60 -4.67 8.54
C ASP A 70 15.13 -3.21 8.82
N PRO A 71 15.05 -2.81 10.10
CA PRO A 71 14.54 -1.50 10.49
C PRO A 71 15.43 -0.33 10.00
N ASN A 72 16.71 -0.58 9.71
CA ASN A 72 17.68 0.44 9.34
C ASN A 72 17.96 0.50 7.84
N GLY A 73 17.43 -0.42 7.03
CA GLY A 73 17.65 -0.46 5.60
C GLY A 73 16.54 0.21 4.78
N ALA A 74 15.93 -0.55 3.89
CA ALA A 74 15.02 -0.04 2.85
C ALA A 74 13.71 0.54 3.40
N VAL A 75 13.21 1.61 2.75
CA VAL A 75 11.88 2.19 3.00
C VAL A 75 10.97 1.91 1.82
N TRP A 76 9.78 1.36 2.06
CA TRP A 76 8.88 0.87 1.01
C TRP A 76 7.72 1.82 0.68
N THR A 77 7.55 2.91 1.41
CA THR A 77 6.73 4.09 1.12
C THR A 77 6.87 5.06 2.28
N GLY A 78 6.63 6.35 2.08
CA GLY A 78 6.69 7.31 3.18
C GLY A 78 6.36 8.73 2.80
N SER A 79 6.45 9.62 3.79
CA SER A 79 6.36 11.06 3.61
C SER A 79 7.36 11.77 4.51
N ASN A 80 7.98 12.84 4.00
CA ASN A 80 8.85 13.69 4.77
C ASN A 80 8.16 14.97 5.26
N GLU A 81 8.85 15.72 6.12
CA GLU A 81 8.35 16.94 6.74
C GLU A 81 8.13 18.11 5.76
N ALA A 82 8.73 18.01 4.56
CA ALA A 82 8.52 18.94 3.46
C ALA A 82 7.22 18.66 2.67
N GLY A 83 6.52 17.57 3.00
CA GLY A 83 5.32 17.11 2.30
C GLY A 83 5.62 16.45 0.97
N PHE A 84 6.86 15.99 0.75
CA PHE A 84 7.21 15.08 -0.33
C PHE A 84 6.92 13.65 0.12
N SER A 85 6.20 12.91 -0.72
CA SER A 85 5.82 11.53 -0.44
C SER A 85 6.14 10.65 -1.63
N ILE A 86 6.63 9.45 -1.36
CA ILE A 86 7.02 8.49 -2.39
C ILE A 86 6.54 7.08 -2.07
N MET A 87 6.18 6.34 -3.11
CA MET A 87 5.90 4.91 -3.10
C MET A 87 6.44 4.27 -4.38
N ASN A 88 6.42 2.94 -4.47
CA ASN A 88 6.68 2.24 -5.73
C ASN A 88 5.78 1.02 -5.93
N THR A 89 5.67 0.58 -7.17
CA THR A 89 5.39 -0.82 -7.54
C THR A 89 6.58 -1.36 -8.33
N ALA A 90 6.90 -2.65 -8.18
CA ALA A 90 7.90 -3.29 -9.04
C ALA A 90 7.38 -3.36 -10.47
N SER A 91 8.24 -3.20 -11.47
CA SER A 91 7.90 -3.43 -12.88
C SER A 91 8.67 -4.64 -13.39
N PHE A 92 8.03 -5.48 -14.20
CA PHE A 92 8.64 -6.70 -14.74
C PHE A 92 8.86 -6.65 -16.26
N ASN A 93 8.55 -5.52 -16.89
CA ASN A 93 8.59 -5.37 -18.34
C ASN A 93 9.41 -4.17 -18.83
N LEU A 94 10.17 -3.50 -17.98
CA LEU A 94 10.85 -2.24 -18.34
C LEU A 94 12.37 -2.41 -18.53
N LYS A 95 12.98 -3.43 -17.91
CA LYS A 95 14.42 -3.68 -17.98
C LYS A 95 14.83 -4.29 -19.30
N ASP A 96 15.79 -3.67 -19.96
CA ASP A 96 16.30 -4.01 -21.29
C ASP A 96 17.80 -4.37 -21.28
N ASP A 97 18.33 -4.71 -20.10
CA ASP A 97 19.75 -5.02 -19.86
C ASP A 97 19.97 -6.33 -19.08
N ASP A 98 21.25 -6.71 -18.93
CA ASP A 98 21.70 -7.91 -18.22
C ASP A 98 22.23 -7.64 -16.78
N VAL A 99 21.92 -6.48 -16.18
CA VAL A 99 22.38 -6.13 -14.81
C VAL A 99 21.80 -7.12 -13.82
N LYS A 100 22.64 -7.82 -13.05
CA LYS A 100 22.17 -8.91 -12.17
C LYS A 100 21.75 -8.47 -10.78
N GLU A 101 22.45 -7.49 -10.22
CA GLU A 101 22.20 -6.99 -8.88
C GLU A 101 21.24 -5.80 -8.95
N MET A 102 20.02 -6.03 -8.47
CA MET A 102 18.83 -5.17 -8.53
C MET A 102 18.29 -4.91 -7.10
N ASP A 103 17.02 -4.56 -6.96
CA ASP A 103 16.30 -4.40 -5.69
C ASP A 103 16.71 -3.17 -4.86
N HIS A 104 17.17 -2.10 -5.51
CA HIS A 104 17.56 -0.86 -4.85
C HIS A 104 16.39 0.13 -4.64
N GLU A 105 15.15 -0.23 -4.98
CA GLU A 105 13.99 0.68 -4.94
C GLU A 105 13.78 1.29 -3.56
N GLY A 106 13.90 0.47 -2.51
CA GLY A 106 13.69 0.92 -1.14
C GLY A 106 14.82 1.80 -0.60
N LEU A 107 16.05 1.61 -1.08
CA LEU A 107 17.18 2.49 -0.75
C LEU A 107 17.05 3.84 -1.47
N LEU A 108 16.63 3.82 -2.74
CA LEU A 108 16.35 5.02 -3.52
C LEU A 108 15.23 5.83 -2.88
N MET A 109 14.12 5.20 -2.48
CA MET A 109 13.03 5.88 -1.78
C MET A 109 13.47 6.49 -0.45
N ARG A 110 14.29 5.79 0.34
CA ARG A 110 14.86 6.35 1.58
C ARG A 110 15.71 7.60 1.30
N GLN A 111 16.56 7.55 0.29
CA GLN A 111 17.35 8.71 -0.14
C GLN A 111 16.47 9.86 -0.63
N ALA A 112 15.42 9.58 -1.40
CA ALA A 112 14.47 10.58 -1.88
C ALA A 112 13.74 11.26 -0.72
N LEU A 113 13.22 10.49 0.24
CA LEU A 113 12.56 11.05 1.43
C LEU A 113 13.49 11.95 2.26
N LYS A 114 14.78 11.62 2.30
CA LYS A 114 15.81 12.39 2.99
C LYS A 114 16.15 13.72 2.30
N THR A 115 16.06 13.78 0.96
CA THR A 115 16.67 14.86 0.17
C THR A 115 15.71 15.66 -0.70
N CYS A 116 14.60 15.08 -1.14
CA CYS A 116 13.66 15.71 -2.08
C CYS A 116 12.57 16.48 -1.34
N LYS A 117 12.19 17.63 -1.89
CA LYS A 117 11.06 18.45 -1.45
C LYS A 117 9.94 18.50 -2.49
N THR A 118 10.28 18.32 -3.76
CA THR A 118 9.39 18.42 -4.92
C THR A 118 9.61 17.27 -5.89
N ILE A 119 8.69 17.06 -6.82
CA ILE A 119 8.87 16.14 -7.94
C ILE A 119 10.10 16.52 -8.81
N GLN A 120 10.45 17.81 -8.92
CA GLN A 120 11.65 18.26 -9.64
C GLN A 120 12.93 17.86 -8.91
N ASP A 121 12.94 17.87 -7.57
CA ASP A 121 14.09 17.36 -6.81
C ASP A 121 14.26 15.85 -7.01
N PHE A 122 13.14 15.12 -7.17
CA PHE A 122 13.20 13.69 -7.47
C PHE A 122 13.69 13.41 -8.88
N GLU A 123 13.23 14.17 -9.88
CA GLU A 123 13.76 14.13 -11.25
C GLU A 123 15.27 14.40 -11.25
N HIS A 124 15.71 15.44 -10.55
CA HIS A 124 17.13 15.76 -10.41
C HIS A 124 17.92 14.65 -9.70
N LEU A 125 17.36 14.02 -8.67
CA LEU A 125 17.96 12.87 -8.00
C LEU A 125 18.15 11.71 -8.99
N LEU A 126 17.10 11.34 -9.74
CA LEU A 126 17.18 10.29 -10.76
C LEU A 126 18.21 10.62 -11.85
N ASP A 127 18.33 11.87 -12.26
CA ASP A 127 19.28 12.31 -13.29
C ASP A 127 20.74 12.27 -12.82
N THR A 128 20.98 12.41 -11.52
CA THR A 128 22.34 12.55 -10.95
C THR A 128 22.91 11.27 -10.34
N LEU A 129 22.07 10.29 -10.03
CA LEU A 129 22.51 8.99 -9.51
C LEU A 129 23.43 8.24 -10.49
N GLN A 130 24.42 7.53 -9.97
CA GLN A 130 25.29 6.70 -10.79
C GLN A 130 24.50 5.55 -11.43
N ARG A 131 24.80 5.26 -12.71
CA ARG A 131 24.22 4.14 -13.45
C ARG A 131 25.04 2.84 -13.26
N PRO A 132 24.41 1.65 -13.28
CA PRO A 132 22.97 1.43 -13.34
C PRO A 132 22.28 1.83 -12.02
N LEU A 133 21.03 2.27 -12.11
CA LEU A 133 20.23 2.60 -10.92
C LEU A 133 19.91 1.38 -10.05
N ARG A 134 19.96 0.17 -10.64
CA ARG A 134 19.64 -1.12 -9.99
C ARG A 134 18.19 -1.21 -9.54
N VAL A 135 17.30 -0.61 -10.34
CA VAL A 135 15.85 -0.58 -10.10
C VAL A 135 15.10 -0.94 -11.38
N GLU A 136 13.94 -1.54 -11.21
CA GLU A 136 12.94 -1.73 -12.25
C GLU A 136 11.55 -1.53 -11.64
N ALA A 137 11.07 -0.29 -11.63
CA ALA A 137 9.92 0.08 -10.82
C ALA A 137 9.15 1.30 -11.35
N ASN A 138 7.88 1.39 -10.96
CA ASN A 138 7.08 2.60 -11.11
C ASN A 138 7.08 3.34 -9.78
N PHE A 139 7.83 4.44 -9.68
CA PHE A 139 7.81 5.29 -8.49
C PHE A 139 6.66 6.29 -8.57
N GLY A 140 5.74 6.25 -7.60
CA GLY A 140 4.69 7.25 -7.45
C GLY A 140 5.14 8.34 -6.48
N VAL A 141 4.98 9.61 -6.86
CA VAL A 141 5.36 10.77 -6.05
C VAL A 141 4.23 11.80 -6.01
N ILE A 142 3.96 12.31 -4.82
CA ILE A 142 3.20 13.55 -4.62
C ILE A 142 4.01 14.53 -3.78
N ASP A 143 3.80 15.84 -3.97
CA ASP A 143 4.43 16.87 -3.14
C ASP A 143 3.44 17.97 -2.71
N ALA A 144 3.85 18.76 -1.71
CA ALA A 144 3.06 19.87 -1.17
C ALA A 144 2.91 21.08 -2.12
N TYR A 145 3.58 21.06 -3.28
CA TYR A 145 3.59 22.12 -4.27
C TYR A 145 2.72 21.80 -5.50
N GLY A 146 1.97 20.68 -5.44
CA GLY A 146 1.03 20.26 -6.48
C GLY A 146 1.59 19.26 -7.47
N GLY A 147 2.84 18.80 -7.28
CA GLY A 147 3.40 17.69 -8.03
C GLY A 147 2.68 16.38 -7.73
N ALA A 148 2.32 15.65 -8.77
CA ALA A 148 1.72 14.32 -8.70
C ALA A 148 2.08 13.54 -9.97
N ALA A 149 2.95 12.55 -9.87
CA ALA A 149 3.45 11.81 -11.04
C ALA A 149 3.86 10.39 -10.71
N TYR A 150 3.79 9.51 -11.71
CA TYR A 150 4.52 8.26 -11.74
C TYR A 150 5.80 8.40 -12.59
N TYR A 151 6.83 7.66 -12.20
CA TYR A 151 8.10 7.55 -12.90
C TYR A 151 8.36 6.08 -13.18
N GLU A 152 8.18 5.65 -14.42
CA GLU A 152 8.52 4.30 -14.87
C GLU A 152 10.03 4.24 -15.09
N THR A 153 10.77 3.67 -14.14
CA THR A 153 12.23 3.79 -14.04
C THR A 153 12.91 2.44 -14.20
N ASN A 154 13.87 2.37 -15.11
CA ASN A 154 14.79 1.23 -15.24
C ASN A 154 16.22 1.64 -14.84
N ASN A 155 17.20 0.81 -15.16
CA ASN A 155 18.59 1.04 -14.79
C ASN A 155 19.23 2.29 -15.40
N GLU A 156 18.71 2.81 -16.51
CA GLU A 156 19.36 3.89 -17.26
C GLU A 156 18.54 5.18 -17.29
N ARG A 157 17.21 5.06 -17.37
CA ARG A 157 16.29 6.16 -17.64
C ARG A 157 14.97 6.01 -16.89
N TYR A 158 14.15 7.04 -16.97
CA TYR A 158 12.77 7.01 -16.51
C TYR A 158 11.82 7.66 -17.51
N TYR A 159 10.55 7.28 -17.42
CA TYR A 159 9.45 7.91 -18.14
C TYR A 159 8.47 8.53 -17.16
N LYS A 160 8.31 9.86 -17.22
CA LYS A 160 7.38 10.59 -16.36
C LYS A 160 5.96 10.49 -16.89
N LYS A 161 5.02 10.26 -15.97
CA LYS A 161 3.58 10.16 -16.20
C LYS A 161 2.87 11.10 -15.22
N ASP A 162 2.63 12.33 -15.68
CA ASP A 162 2.05 13.40 -14.86
C ASP A 162 0.55 13.16 -14.65
N VAL A 163 0.14 13.00 -13.39
CA VAL A 163 -1.25 12.74 -13.01
C VAL A 163 -2.13 13.99 -13.19
N ASN A 164 -1.53 15.17 -13.30
CA ASN A 164 -2.26 16.41 -13.56
C ASN A 164 -2.53 16.65 -15.05
N ASP A 165 -1.91 15.89 -15.96
CA ASP A 165 -2.17 15.95 -17.40
C ASP A 165 -3.51 15.30 -17.71
N THR A 166 -4.49 16.10 -18.15
CA THR A 166 -5.85 15.63 -18.47
C THR A 166 -5.91 14.72 -19.71
N GLY A 167 -4.90 14.76 -20.59
CA GLY A 167 -4.80 13.83 -21.72
C GLY A 167 -4.40 12.43 -21.26
N LEU A 168 -3.58 12.33 -20.21
CA LEU A 168 -3.10 11.08 -19.64
C LEU A 168 -4.01 10.54 -18.52
N ALA A 169 -4.49 11.42 -17.65
CA ALA A 169 -5.33 11.13 -16.49
C ALA A 169 -6.68 11.90 -16.57
N PRO A 170 -7.56 11.57 -17.54
CA PRO A 170 -8.81 12.31 -17.75
C PRO A 170 -9.77 12.24 -16.56
N ASP A 171 -9.75 11.12 -15.83
CA ASP A 171 -10.54 10.93 -14.60
C ASP A 171 -9.83 11.49 -13.34
N GLY A 172 -8.66 12.13 -13.51
CA GLY A 172 -7.88 12.77 -12.45
C GLY A 172 -7.04 11.83 -11.59
N TYR A 173 -6.82 10.59 -12.03
CA TYR A 173 -5.95 9.62 -11.35
C TYR A 173 -5.24 8.69 -12.33
N LEU A 174 -4.13 8.10 -11.89
CA LEU A 174 -3.43 7.01 -12.57
C LEU A 174 -3.24 5.82 -11.63
N ILE A 175 -3.44 4.62 -12.15
CA ILE A 175 -3.30 3.35 -11.43
C ILE A 175 -2.08 2.62 -11.96
N TYR A 176 -1.29 2.03 -11.07
CA TYR A 176 -0.16 1.16 -11.43
C TYR A 176 -0.19 -0.13 -10.63
N THR A 177 0.01 -1.26 -11.32
CA THR A 177 0.37 -2.54 -10.71
C THR A 177 1.80 -2.89 -11.09
N ASN A 178 2.09 -4.10 -11.56
CA ASN A 178 3.46 -4.59 -11.71
C ASN A 178 3.96 -4.62 -13.15
N PHE A 179 3.60 -3.58 -13.88
CA PHE A 179 4.07 -3.33 -15.22
C PHE A 179 4.16 -1.83 -15.44
N SER A 180 4.96 -1.46 -16.42
CA SER A 180 5.15 -0.11 -16.93
C SER A 180 4.47 -0.01 -18.31
N PHE A 181 3.84 1.11 -18.62
CA PHE A 181 3.19 1.32 -19.92
C PHE A 181 4.22 1.55 -21.04
N GLU A 182 5.40 2.05 -20.70
CA GLU A 182 6.56 2.18 -21.61
C GLU A 182 7.40 0.90 -21.67
N GLY A 183 7.01 -0.13 -20.93
CA GLY A 183 7.65 -1.44 -20.96
C GLY A 183 7.21 -2.30 -22.14
N ARG A 184 7.83 -3.46 -22.27
CA ARG A 184 7.47 -4.49 -23.25
C ARG A 184 6.04 -4.97 -23.06
N THR A 185 5.32 -5.10 -24.17
CA THR A 185 3.93 -5.55 -24.19
C THR A 185 3.81 -6.98 -23.65
N ASP A 186 2.81 -7.22 -22.79
CA ASP A 186 2.45 -8.53 -22.22
C ASP A 186 3.52 -9.26 -21.39
N GLU A 187 4.64 -8.59 -21.07
CA GLU A 187 5.72 -9.16 -20.23
C GLU A 187 5.64 -8.69 -18.77
N GLY A 188 4.65 -7.87 -18.42
CA GLY A 188 4.44 -7.40 -17.06
C GLY A 188 3.59 -8.35 -16.22
N LEU A 189 3.33 -7.98 -14.97
CA LEU A 189 2.43 -8.73 -14.08
C LEU A 189 1.32 -7.85 -13.49
N GLY A 190 0.27 -8.49 -12.99
CA GLY A 190 -0.81 -7.80 -12.29
C GLY A 190 -1.83 -7.10 -13.19
N TYR A 191 -1.98 -7.55 -14.44
CA TYR A 191 -2.98 -7.02 -15.38
C TYR A 191 -4.42 -7.17 -14.86
N ILE A 192 -4.77 -8.34 -14.30
CA ILE A 192 -6.10 -8.59 -13.73
C ILE A 192 -6.37 -7.64 -12.56
N ARG A 193 -5.39 -7.44 -11.66
CA ARG A 193 -5.49 -6.48 -10.56
C ARG A 193 -5.63 -5.04 -11.05
N TYR A 194 -4.92 -4.68 -12.13
CA TYR A 194 -5.02 -3.36 -12.74
C TYR A 194 -6.45 -3.11 -13.26
N ASP A 195 -7.02 -4.06 -13.98
CA ASP A 195 -8.40 -3.95 -14.47
C ASP A 195 -9.45 -3.98 -13.34
N SER A 196 -9.21 -4.78 -12.29
CA SER A 196 -10.02 -4.74 -11.07
C SER A 196 -9.98 -3.36 -10.42
N ALA A 197 -8.79 -2.81 -10.21
CA ALA A 197 -8.60 -1.49 -9.64
C ALA A 197 -9.29 -0.41 -10.49
N ARG A 198 -9.16 -0.45 -11.82
CA ARG A 198 -9.87 0.48 -12.72
C ARG A 198 -11.38 0.46 -12.53
N LYS A 199 -12.00 -0.73 -12.48
CA LYS A 199 -13.45 -0.84 -12.25
C LYS A 199 -13.84 -0.30 -10.87
N ILE A 200 -13.06 -0.62 -9.84
CA ILE A 200 -13.29 -0.15 -8.46
C ILE A 200 -13.20 1.38 -8.39
N PHE A 201 -12.10 1.99 -8.86
CA PHE A 201 -11.93 3.44 -8.82
C PHE A 201 -12.97 4.16 -9.67
N LYS A 202 -13.37 3.60 -10.82
CA LYS A 202 -14.45 4.16 -11.64
C LYS A 202 -15.80 4.17 -10.91
N GLN A 203 -16.09 3.15 -10.10
CA GLN A 203 -17.28 3.13 -9.26
C GLN A 203 -17.16 4.10 -8.08
N MET A 204 -15.97 4.24 -7.50
CA MET A 204 -15.70 5.14 -6.39
C MET A 204 -15.94 6.61 -6.74
N GLU A 205 -15.65 7.05 -7.98
CA GLU A 205 -15.86 8.43 -8.47
C GLU A 205 -17.22 9.01 -8.05
N LYS A 206 -18.28 8.19 -8.11
CA LYS A 206 -19.66 8.61 -7.84
C LYS A 206 -19.89 9.19 -6.43
N LYS A 207 -19.05 8.83 -5.45
CA LYS A 207 -19.13 9.37 -4.08
C LYS A 207 -17.85 10.07 -3.61
N GLY A 208 -16.87 10.26 -4.50
CA GLY A 208 -15.60 10.96 -4.23
C GLY A 208 -14.52 10.15 -3.50
N PHE A 209 -13.26 10.44 -3.79
CA PHE A 209 -12.14 9.68 -3.21
C PHE A 209 -11.73 10.20 -1.83
N THR A 210 -11.71 9.33 -0.83
CA THR A 210 -11.20 9.62 0.52
C THR A 210 -10.32 8.46 1.00
N PRO A 211 -9.40 8.68 1.95
CA PRO A 211 -8.60 7.60 2.53
C PRO A 211 -9.46 6.45 3.06
N GLU A 212 -10.52 6.76 3.80
CA GLU A 212 -11.46 5.76 4.34
C GLU A 212 -12.06 4.89 3.22
N ARG A 213 -12.57 5.51 2.16
CA ARG A 213 -13.18 4.77 1.04
C ARG A 213 -12.16 3.94 0.27
N ILE A 214 -10.93 4.43 0.08
CA ILE A 214 -9.86 3.64 -0.56
C ILE A 214 -9.62 2.34 0.22
N PHE A 215 -9.53 2.41 1.55
CA PHE A 215 -9.37 1.20 2.34
C PHE A 215 -10.59 0.26 2.27
N GLN A 216 -11.80 0.80 2.37
CA GLN A 216 -13.03 0.00 2.40
C GLN A 216 -13.36 -0.62 1.04
N GLU A 217 -13.17 0.12 -0.05
CA GLU A 217 -13.63 -0.25 -1.40
C GLU A 217 -12.51 -0.79 -2.30
N ALA A 218 -11.23 -0.42 -2.08
CA ALA A 218 -10.09 -0.92 -2.87
C ALA A 218 -9.22 -1.91 -2.09
N SER A 219 -8.63 -1.52 -0.95
CA SER A 219 -7.73 -2.41 -0.18
C SER A 219 -8.40 -3.67 0.36
N ARG A 220 -9.72 -3.62 0.55
CA ARG A 220 -10.55 -4.76 0.99
C ARG A 220 -11.53 -5.20 -0.09
N SER A 221 -11.19 -5.00 -1.37
CA SER A 221 -11.98 -5.47 -2.50
C SER A 221 -11.67 -6.91 -2.85
N PHE A 222 -12.71 -7.76 -2.95
CA PHE A 222 -12.57 -9.13 -3.43
C PHE A 222 -13.28 -9.28 -4.79
N TYR A 223 -13.12 -8.27 -5.64
CA TYR A 223 -13.53 -8.29 -7.04
C TYR A 223 -12.39 -8.76 -7.95
N ASN A 224 -12.68 -9.71 -8.83
CA ASN A 224 -11.75 -10.21 -9.85
C ASN A 224 -12.28 -9.88 -11.25
N SER A 225 -11.51 -9.10 -12.02
CA SER A 225 -11.91 -8.60 -13.34
C SER A 225 -11.96 -9.66 -14.45
N LEU A 226 -11.15 -10.72 -14.35
CA LEU A 226 -11.13 -11.80 -15.33
C LEU A 226 -12.33 -12.72 -15.16
N LEU A 227 -12.67 -13.03 -13.91
CA LEU A 227 -13.81 -13.87 -13.57
C LEU A 227 -15.13 -13.10 -13.55
N ASP A 228 -15.06 -11.77 -13.47
CA ASP A 228 -16.19 -10.85 -13.24
C ASP A 228 -17.06 -11.27 -12.05
N ILE A 229 -16.40 -11.54 -10.92
CA ILE A 229 -17.04 -11.89 -9.64
C ILE A 229 -16.58 -10.94 -8.54
N ASP A 230 -17.47 -10.64 -7.60
CA ASP A 230 -17.21 -9.98 -6.33
C ASP A 230 -17.64 -10.92 -5.19
N LEU A 231 -16.71 -11.37 -4.36
CA LEU A 231 -17.05 -12.28 -3.25
C LEU A 231 -17.99 -11.64 -2.20
N LYS A 232 -18.10 -10.31 -2.16
CA LYS A 232 -19.08 -9.59 -1.31
C LYS A 232 -20.48 -9.58 -1.90
N ASN A 233 -20.66 -9.86 -3.20
CA ASN A 233 -21.96 -10.07 -3.79
C ASN A 233 -22.55 -11.38 -3.23
N PRO A 234 -23.72 -11.36 -2.55
CA PRO A 234 -24.32 -12.57 -1.99
C PRO A 234 -24.51 -13.68 -3.03
N ASP A 235 -24.73 -13.32 -4.30
CA ASP A 235 -24.94 -14.29 -5.37
C ASP A 235 -23.69 -15.02 -5.84
N GLU A 236 -22.53 -14.41 -5.66
CA GLU A 236 -21.21 -14.94 -6.04
C GLU A 236 -20.40 -15.41 -4.82
N SER A 237 -20.94 -15.20 -3.62
CA SER A 237 -20.24 -15.44 -2.36
C SER A 237 -19.98 -16.93 -2.11
N PRO A 238 -18.73 -17.29 -1.73
CA PRO A 238 -18.37 -18.64 -1.27
C PRO A 238 -19.21 -19.15 -0.08
N ASN A 239 -19.89 -18.26 0.65
CA ASN A 239 -20.75 -18.61 1.78
C ASN A 239 -21.96 -19.46 1.36
N LYS A 240 -22.36 -19.43 0.08
CA LYS A 240 -23.38 -20.35 -0.46
C LYS A 240 -22.90 -21.79 -0.62
N HIS A 241 -21.60 -22.04 -0.37
CA HIS A 241 -20.96 -23.35 -0.47
C HIS A 241 -20.20 -23.68 0.83
N SER A 242 -18.89 -23.95 0.74
CA SER A 242 -18.07 -24.32 1.90
C SER A 242 -17.52 -23.12 2.68
N GLY A 243 -17.70 -21.89 2.19
CA GLY A 243 -17.04 -20.70 2.73
C GLY A 243 -15.56 -20.56 2.34
N TRP A 244 -14.99 -21.52 1.58
CA TRP A 244 -13.62 -21.46 1.08
C TRP A 244 -13.56 -21.00 -0.37
N PHE A 245 -12.53 -20.24 -0.74
CA PHE A 245 -12.31 -19.76 -2.10
C PHE A 245 -10.84 -19.88 -2.51
N VAL A 246 -10.58 -20.14 -3.80
CA VAL A 246 -9.21 -20.13 -4.35
C VAL A 246 -8.81 -18.68 -4.63
N GLU A 247 -7.90 -18.16 -3.81
CA GLU A 247 -7.35 -16.81 -3.93
C GLU A 247 -6.38 -16.74 -5.13
N GLN A 248 -6.70 -15.87 -6.09
CA GLN A 248 -5.84 -15.57 -7.22
C GLN A 248 -6.20 -14.19 -7.80
N ASP A 249 -5.20 -13.31 -7.93
CA ASP A 249 -5.30 -12.00 -8.58
C ASP A 249 -6.35 -11.03 -7.99
N PHE A 250 -6.69 -11.19 -6.71
CA PHE A 250 -7.35 -10.12 -5.96
C PHE A 250 -6.34 -9.05 -5.54
N ILE A 251 -6.83 -7.84 -5.22
CA ILE A 251 -5.99 -6.78 -4.63
C ILE A 251 -5.47 -7.23 -3.25
N PRO A 252 -6.33 -7.56 -2.26
CA PRO A 252 -5.91 -8.23 -1.04
C PRO A 252 -5.63 -9.71 -1.29
N ARG A 253 -4.45 -10.17 -0.88
CA ARG A 253 -4.06 -11.58 -0.95
C ARG A 253 -3.16 -12.00 0.21
N SER A 254 -2.78 -13.28 0.28
CA SER A 254 -2.01 -13.83 1.42
C SER A 254 -0.69 -13.08 1.68
N GLU A 255 -0.12 -12.48 0.63
CA GLU A 255 1.12 -11.69 0.63
C GLU A 255 0.91 -10.21 0.98
N SER A 256 -0.34 -9.74 1.12
CA SER A 256 -0.61 -8.35 1.48
C SER A 256 -0.20 -8.09 2.93
N THR A 257 0.69 -7.13 3.13
CA THR A 257 1.31 -6.84 4.44
C THR A 257 1.20 -5.39 4.91
N ALA A 258 0.72 -4.50 4.05
CA ALA A 258 0.32 -3.15 4.44
C ALA A 258 -0.59 -2.53 3.36
N SER A 259 -1.37 -1.53 3.77
CA SER A 259 -2.01 -0.60 2.84
C SER A 259 -1.83 0.81 3.41
N ILE A 260 -1.28 1.72 2.61
CA ILE A 260 -0.96 3.09 3.02
C ILE A 260 -1.66 4.06 2.09
N VAL A 261 -2.38 5.04 2.63
CA VAL A 261 -2.90 6.18 1.87
C VAL A 261 -2.25 7.44 2.43
N ILE A 262 -1.44 8.10 1.60
CA ILE A 262 -0.88 9.41 1.91
C ILE A 262 -1.81 10.47 1.32
N GLN A 263 -2.34 11.32 2.21
CA GLN A 263 -3.14 12.48 1.85
C GLN A 263 -2.24 13.71 1.94
N GLY A 264 -1.82 14.20 0.77
CA GLY A 264 -0.99 15.39 0.63
C GLY A 264 -1.75 16.65 1.03
N VAL A 265 -1.24 17.82 0.62
CA VAL A 265 -1.85 19.11 0.97
C VAL A 265 -2.27 19.87 -0.28
N LYS A 266 -3.26 20.75 -0.14
CA LYS A 266 -3.68 21.65 -1.22
C LYS A 266 -2.78 22.89 -1.27
N PRO A 267 -2.71 23.61 -2.40
CA PRO A 267 -1.90 24.82 -2.51
C PRO A 267 -2.18 25.82 -1.37
N GLY A 268 -1.11 26.30 -0.72
CA GLY A 268 -1.17 27.26 0.38
C GLY A 268 -1.44 26.67 1.78
N MET A 269 -1.68 25.37 1.89
CA MET A 269 -1.75 24.63 3.16
C MET A 269 -0.33 24.23 3.61
N SER A 270 -0.06 24.23 4.91
CA SER A 270 1.27 23.83 5.42
C SER A 270 1.55 22.35 5.13
N PRO A 271 2.74 21.96 4.63
CA PRO A 271 3.11 20.57 4.39
C PRO A 271 2.98 19.66 5.62
N GLU A 272 3.04 20.24 6.82
CA GLU A 272 2.86 19.54 8.08
C GLU A 272 1.51 18.84 8.18
N HIS A 273 0.49 19.28 7.45
CA HIS A 273 -0.82 18.64 7.43
C HIS A 273 -0.87 17.35 6.59
N THR A 274 0.21 16.96 5.91
CA THR A 274 0.28 15.69 5.19
C THR A 274 0.01 14.53 6.16
N VAL A 275 -0.97 13.69 5.82
CA VAL A 275 -1.40 12.57 6.67
C VAL A 275 -1.00 11.27 5.99
N MET A 276 -0.32 10.38 6.70
CA MET A 276 -0.06 9.01 6.25
C MET A 276 -0.99 8.04 6.97
N TRP A 277 -2.13 7.73 6.37
CA TRP A 277 -3.05 6.72 6.87
C TRP A 277 -2.49 5.32 6.64
N THR A 278 -2.39 4.54 7.71
CA THR A 278 -1.58 3.32 7.75
C THR A 278 -2.36 2.12 8.24
N MET A 279 -2.45 1.07 7.42
CA MET A 279 -2.78 -0.30 7.82
C MET A 279 -1.53 -1.16 7.77
N LEU A 280 -1.23 -1.88 8.85
CA LEU A 280 -0.13 -2.84 8.91
C LEU A 280 -0.66 -4.27 9.04
N GLY A 281 0.04 -5.24 8.45
CA GLY A 281 -0.40 -6.62 8.34
C GLY A 281 -1.37 -6.80 7.17
N TYR A 282 -2.26 -7.80 7.26
CA TYR A 282 -3.22 -8.08 6.19
C TYR A 282 -4.35 -7.05 6.18
N PRO A 283 -4.52 -6.22 5.13
CA PRO A 283 -5.48 -5.12 5.15
C PRO A 283 -6.95 -5.51 5.47
N PRO A 284 -7.47 -6.67 5.03
CA PRO A 284 -8.79 -7.15 5.46
C PRO A 284 -8.95 -7.42 6.96
N THR A 285 -7.85 -7.57 7.70
CA THR A 285 -7.85 -7.80 9.15
C THR A 285 -7.07 -6.72 9.92
N SER A 286 -6.83 -5.57 9.28
CA SER A 286 -6.12 -4.41 9.84
C SER A 286 -7.07 -3.22 10.04
N ILE A 287 -6.63 -2.23 10.82
CA ILE A 287 -7.33 -0.95 11.07
C ILE A 287 -6.40 0.20 10.70
N ALA A 288 -6.92 1.22 10.00
CA ALA A 288 -6.13 2.40 9.66
C ALA A 288 -5.87 3.32 10.87
N LEU A 289 -4.64 3.81 10.99
CA LEU A 289 -4.26 4.93 11.87
C LEU A 289 -3.64 6.08 11.05
N PRO A 290 -4.05 7.35 11.25
CA PRO A 290 -3.42 8.49 10.62
C PRO A 290 -2.12 8.87 11.34
N LEU A 291 -1.08 9.20 10.57
CA LEU A 291 0.23 9.58 11.11
C LEU A 291 0.69 10.90 10.52
N TRP A 292 1.40 11.70 11.33
CA TRP A 292 2.01 12.96 10.92
C TRP A 292 3.50 12.94 11.21
N VAL A 293 4.31 13.39 10.25
CA VAL A 293 5.77 13.53 10.47
C VAL A 293 6.05 14.50 11.62
N LYS A 294 5.20 15.52 11.76
CA LYS A 294 5.30 16.57 12.80
C LYS A 294 5.22 16.02 14.23
N THR A 295 4.57 14.88 14.47
CA THR A 295 4.54 14.26 15.81
C THR A 295 5.84 13.53 16.17
N GLY A 296 6.81 13.46 15.25
CA GLY A 296 8.14 12.96 15.56
C GLY A 296 8.12 11.50 16.03
N LYS A 297 8.79 11.24 17.17
CA LYS A 297 8.81 9.93 17.83
C LYS A 297 7.53 9.61 18.61
N ASP A 298 6.64 10.59 18.82
CA ASP A 298 5.39 10.42 19.56
C ASP A 298 4.27 9.85 18.66
N GLN A 299 4.60 8.84 17.84
CA GLN A 299 3.62 8.09 17.04
C GLN A 299 2.86 7.09 17.93
N PRO A 300 1.67 6.58 17.52
CA PRO A 300 0.99 5.54 18.29
C PRO A 300 1.87 4.29 18.41
N SER A 301 1.88 3.66 19.57
CA SER A 301 2.67 2.45 19.85
C SER A 301 2.30 1.29 18.92
N PHE A 302 1.05 1.22 18.47
CA PHE A 302 0.53 0.16 17.61
C PHE A 302 1.18 0.07 16.22
N ILE A 303 1.78 1.16 15.71
CA ILE A 303 2.47 1.18 14.41
C ILE A 303 3.99 1.10 14.52
N GLN A 304 4.54 1.32 15.71
CA GLN A 304 5.98 1.35 15.96
C GLN A 304 6.50 -0.05 16.25
N TYR A 305 7.80 -0.28 16.05
CA TYR A 305 8.42 -1.55 16.37
C TYR A 305 8.31 -1.87 17.87
N ASP A 306 7.76 -3.04 18.18
CA ASP A 306 7.78 -3.64 19.51
C ASP A 306 8.79 -4.78 19.55
N ALA A 307 9.72 -4.73 20.51
CA ALA A 307 10.80 -5.70 20.61
C ALA A 307 10.35 -7.10 21.04
N ALA A 308 9.25 -7.22 21.79
CA ALA A 308 8.73 -8.50 22.22
C ALA A 308 7.98 -9.22 21.08
N LEU A 309 7.29 -8.45 20.24
CA LEU A 309 6.59 -8.96 19.05
C LEU A 309 7.49 -9.08 17.81
N GLN A 310 8.67 -8.45 17.83
CA GLN A 310 9.58 -8.30 16.68
C GLN A 310 8.92 -7.63 15.47
N THR A 311 7.87 -6.84 15.70
CA THR A 311 7.14 -6.07 14.69
C THR A 311 6.23 -5.03 15.37
N ALA A 312 5.44 -4.28 14.59
CA ALA A 312 4.42 -3.42 15.15
C ALA A 312 3.23 -4.23 15.72
N PRO A 313 2.69 -3.87 16.91
CA PRO A 313 1.55 -4.58 17.48
C PRO A 313 0.37 -4.75 16.52
N LEU A 314 0.01 -3.70 15.76
CA LEU A 314 -1.05 -3.78 14.75
C LEU A 314 -0.73 -4.80 13.64
N CYS A 315 0.52 -4.84 13.18
CA CYS A 315 0.97 -5.79 12.16
C CYS A 315 0.85 -7.23 12.68
N TYR A 316 1.27 -7.47 13.93
CA TYR A 316 1.18 -8.77 14.58
C TYR A 316 -0.27 -9.24 14.74
N TYR A 317 -1.16 -8.41 15.30
CA TYR A 317 -2.56 -8.79 15.54
C TYR A 317 -3.33 -9.04 14.24
N ALA A 318 -3.15 -8.17 13.23
CA ALA A 318 -3.74 -8.37 11.91
C ALA A 318 -3.25 -9.68 11.25
N SER A 319 -1.97 -10.01 11.41
CA SER A 319 -1.38 -11.25 10.87
C SER A 319 -1.91 -12.50 11.58
N ARG A 320 -2.14 -12.47 12.90
CA ARG A 320 -2.77 -13.58 13.62
C ARG A 320 -4.17 -13.91 13.08
N LEU A 321 -4.94 -12.89 12.70
CA LEU A 321 -6.24 -13.09 12.04
C LEU A 321 -6.06 -13.61 10.61
N LYS A 322 -5.05 -13.13 9.86
CA LYS A 322 -4.69 -13.66 8.53
C LYS A 322 -4.41 -15.16 8.59
N ASP A 323 -3.66 -15.63 9.59
CA ASP A 323 -3.30 -17.06 9.72
C ASP A 323 -4.52 -17.96 9.95
N LYS A 324 -5.61 -17.42 10.55
CA LYS A 324 -6.89 -18.13 10.65
C LYS A 324 -7.58 -18.23 9.28
N VAL A 325 -7.54 -17.15 8.49
CA VAL A 325 -8.10 -17.08 7.13
C VAL A 325 -7.36 -18.02 6.16
N TYR A 326 -6.03 -18.10 6.26
CA TYR A 326 -5.17 -18.96 5.44
C TYR A 326 -4.63 -20.15 6.23
N SER A 327 -5.53 -20.95 6.81
CA SER A 327 -5.17 -21.99 7.78
C SER A 327 -4.79 -23.36 7.18
N ILE A 328 -4.77 -23.50 5.84
CA ILE A 328 -4.40 -24.76 5.17
C ILE A 328 -2.96 -24.68 4.68
N TYR A 329 -2.03 -25.29 5.43
CA TYR A 329 -0.60 -25.25 5.09
C TYR A 329 -0.10 -26.42 4.23
N ARG A 330 -0.93 -27.45 4.06
CA ARG A 330 -0.53 -28.65 3.30
C ARG A 330 -0.67 -28.45 1.79
N GLY A 331 0.34 -28.89 1.03
CA GLY A 331 0.29 -28.88 -0.44
C GLY A 331 0.11 -27.46 -0.99
N ASN A 332 -0.93 -27.24 -1.80
CA ASN A 332 -1.29 -25.94 -2.35
C ASN A 332 -2.32 -25.17 -1.49
N GLY A 333 -2.46 -25.54 -0.21
CA GLY A 333 -3.49 -25.01 0.68
C GLY A 333 -3.42 -23.50 0.91
N GLN A 334 -2.23 -22.89 0.81
CA GLN A 334 -2.01 -21.45 0.95
C GLN A 334 -2.76 -20.61 -0.09
N LYS A 335 -3.21 -21.23 -1.20
CA LYS A 335 -4.04 -20.59 -2.23
C LYS A 335 -5.52 -20.54 -1.86
N TYR A 336 -5.92 -21.10 -0.72
CA TYR A 336 -7.31 -21.16 -0.30
C TYR A 336 -7.54 -20.21 0.87
N LEU A 337 -8.43 -19.24 0.68
CA LEU A 337 -8.84 -18.30 1.70
C LEU A 337 -10.17 -18.76 2.32
N HIS A 338 -10.31 -18.66 3.64
CA HIS A 338 -11.55 -18.92 4.34
C HIS A 338 -12.41 -17.65 4.35
N TRP A 339 -13.20 -17.44 3.29
CA TRP A 339 -13.98 -16.23 3.05
C TRP A 339 -14.96 -15.91 4.18
N GLN A 340 -15.61 -16.93 4.73
CA GLN A 340 -16.62 -16.75 5.79
C GLN A 340 -16.04 -16.07 7.05
N LEU A 341 -14.74 -16.21 7.32
CA LEU A 341 -14.07 -15.50 8.41
C LEU A 341 -13.87 -14.00 8.13
N LEU A 342 -13.80 -13.61 6.86
CA LEU A 342 -13.66 -12.20 6.46
C LEU A 342 -15.02 -11.51 6.32
N TRP A 343 -16.00 -12.21 5.76
CA TRP A 343 -17.31 -11.65 5.41
C TRP A 343 -18.42 -12.70 5.42
N ASN A 344 -19.51 -12.44 6.14
CA ASN A 344 -20.67 -13.34 6.21
C ASN A 344 -21.99 -12.59 6.47
N ASP A 345 -23.10 -13.31 6.31
CA ASP A 345 -24.46 -12.75 6.41
C ASP A 345 -24.84 -12.45 7.87
N GLU A 346 -24.19 -13.10 8.84
CA GLU A 346 -24.34 -12.83 10.26
C GLU A 346 -23.61 -11.54 10.71
N ASN A 347 -22.89 -10.87 9.80
CA ASN A 347 -22.05 -9.70 10.08
C ASN A 347 -20.97 -9.94 11.15
N THR A 348 -20.46 -11.17 11.25
CA THR A 348 -19.40 -11.54 12.20
C THR A 348 -18.01 -11.61 11.57
N GLY A 349 -17.90 -11.40 10.26
CA GLY A 349 -16.63 -11.42 9.54
C GLY A 349 -15.67 -10.33 10.01
N TYR A 350 -14.35 -10.59 9.95
CA TYR A 350 -13.33 -9.65 10.43
C TYR A 350 -13.42 -8.28 9.75
N ILE A 351 -13.70 -8.21 8.44
CA ILE A 351 -13.86 -6.93 7.75
C ILE A 351 -15.02 -6.13 8.35
N GLN A 352 -16.15 -6.80 8.60
CA GLN A 352 -17.38 -6.18 9.12
C GLN A 352 -17.18 -5.69 10.56
N GLN A 353 -16.56 -6.50 11.41
CA GLN A 353 -16.30 -6.17 12.82
C GLN A 353 -15.26 -5.06 12.99
N LEU A 354 -14.22 -5.03 12.16
CA LEU A 354 -13.17 -3.99 12.20
C LEU A 354 -13.65 -2.66 11.62
N GLN A 355 -14.60 -2.66 10.69
CA GLN A 355 -15.11 -1.46 10.02
C GLN A 355 -15.72 -0.45 11.01
N ASP A 356 -16.46 -0.91 12.02
CA ASP A 356 -17.06 -0.04 13.02
C ASP A 356 -16.00 0.66 13.90
N ALA A 357 -14.94 -0.05 14.26
CA ALA A 357 -13.80 0.49 14.99
C ALA A 357 -13.03 1.51 14.15
N GLU A 358 -12.78 1.18 12.88
CA GLU A 358 -12.12 2.07 11.94
C GLU A 358 -12.92 3.36 11.68
N THR A 359 -14.23 3.26 11.50
CA THR A 359 -15.11 4.43 11.32
C THR A 359 -15.04 5.37 12.52
N GLN A 360 -14.96 4.83 13.75
CA GLN A 360 -14.78 5.64 14.96
C GLN A 360 -13.42 6.35 14.98
N ILE A 361 -12.37 5.69 14.52
CA ILE A 361 -11.03 6.27 14.42
C ILE A 361 -10.99 7.37 13.36
N PHE A 362 -11.58 7.18 12.18
CA PHE A 362 -11.70 8.24 11.18
C PHE A 362 -12.40 9.48 11.75
N ARG A 363 -13.57 9.30 12.40
CA ARG A 363 -14.29 10.40 13.06
C ARG A 363 -13.46 11.12 14.13
N LEU A 364 -12.67 10.37 14.90
CA LEU A 364 -11.80 10.94 15.93
C LEU A 364 -10.78 11.91 15.32
N PHE A 365 -10.18 11.56 14.18
CA PHE A 365 -9.14 12.37 13.54
C PHE A 365 -9.64 13.37 12.48
N GLU A 366 -10.86 13.23 11.97
CA GLU A 366 -11.51 14.25 11.14
C GLU A 366 -11.65 15.58 11.89
N THR A 367 -12.06 15.53 13.16
CA THR A 367 -12.21 16.72 13.99
C THR A 367 -10.90 17.49 14.17
N ILE A 368 -9.78 16.76 14.25
CA ILE A 368 -8.42 17.32 14.36
C ILE A 368 -7.97 17.94 13.04
N SER A 369 -8.30 17.29 11.92
CA SER A 369 -7.86 17.74 10.58
C SER A 369 -8.66 18.94 10.06
N SER A 370 -9.85 19.19 10.61
CA SER A 370 -10.76 20.28 10.19
C SER A 370 -10.40 21.67 10.73
N THR A 371 -9.43 21.79 11.64
CA THR A 371 -9.04 23.08 12.22
C THR A 371 -8.03 23.80 11.33
N ASN A 372 -8.47 24.92 10.72
CA ASN A 372 -7.67 25.94 10.02
C ASN A 372 -6.44 25.44 9.24
N ASP A 373 -6.52 25.44 7.91
CA ASP A 373 -5.44 25.04 6.97
C ASP A 373 -4.07 25.72 7.17
N LYS A 374 -4.01 26.80 7.96
CA LYS A 374 -2.78 27.55 8.26
C LYS A 374 -2.10 27.15 9.58
N GLN A 375 -2.79 26.44 10.46
CA GLN A 375 -2.26 26.06 11.77
C GLN A 375 -2.31 24.55 11.94
N PHE A 376 -1.13 23.93 12.09
CA PHE A 376 -1.04 22.50 12.39
C PHE A 376 -1.84 22.16 13.66
N PRO A 377 -2.54 21.02 13.70
CA PRO A 377 -3.33 20.67 14.86
C PRO A 377 -2.49 20.55 16.12
N ASP A 378 -3.10 20.83 17.27
CA ASP A 378 -2.44 20.72 18.58
C ASP A 378 -1.92 19.29 18.80
N THR A 379 -0.61 19.15 18.93
CA THR A 379 0.07 17.86 19.09
C THR A 379 -0.39 17.12 20.34
N GLU A 380 -0.79 17.82 21.41
CA GLU A 380 -1.31 17.15 22.61
C GLU A 380 -2.72 16.58 22.39
N LYS A 381 -3.55 17.22 21.55
CA LYS A 381 -4.83 16.65 21.11
C LYS A 381 -4.63 15.43 20.21
N ILE A 382 -3.64 15.46 19.32
CA ILE A 382 -3.28 14.31 18.50
C ILE A 382 -2.87 13.12 19.39
N LYS A 383 -1.97 13.34 20.36
CA LYS A 383 -1.55 12.30 21.32
C LYS A 383 -2.71 11.76 22.15
N ALA A 384 -3.61 12.62 22.62
CA ALA A 384 -4.81 12.18 23.35
C ALA A 384 -5.74 11.33 22.47
N SER A 385 -5.83 11.65 21.18
CA SER A 385 -6.62 10.89 20.20
C SER A 385 -5.95 9.56 19.86
N TYR A 386 -4.62 9.50 19.78
CA TYR A 386 -3.91 8.22 19.65
C TYR A 386 -4.23 7.28 20.81
N LYS A 387 -4.18 7.75 22.06
CA LYS A 387 -4.55 6.90 23.22
C LYS A 387 -5.98 6.35 23.14
N GLN A 388 -6.92 7.16 22.65
CA GLN A 388 -8.30 6.71 22.43
C GLN A 388 -8.39 5.67 21.31
N ALA A 389 -7.73 5.91 20.18
CA ALA A 389 -7.68 4.96 19.07
C ALA A 389 -7.03 3.62 19.48
N GLU A 390 -5.94 3.65 20.25
CA GLU A 390 -5.28 2.44 20.77
C GLU A 390 -6.20 1.64 21.71
N SER A 391 -7.02 2.33 22.51
CA SER A 391 -8.03 1.68 23.36
C SER A 391 -9.12 0.99 22.52
N ILE A 392 -9.62 1.66 21.48
CA ILE A 392 -10.58 1.10 20.51
C ILE A 392 -9.97 -0.16 19.87
N ILE A 393 -8.77 -0.04 19.30
CA ILE A 393 -8.05 -1.14 18.64
C ILE A 393 -7.85 -2.31 19.59
N THR A 394 -7.34 -2.07 20.80
CA THR A 394 -7.12 -3.11 21.82
C THR A 394 -8.41 -3.86 22.14
N THR A 395 -9.52 -3.13 22.28
CA THR A 395 -10.82 -3.72 22.62
C THR A 395 -11.31 -4.61 21.48
N THR A 396 -11.24 -4.12 20.24
CA THR A 396 -11.67 -4.85 19.05
C THR A 396 -10.83 -6.11 18.82
N TYR A 397 -9.49 -6.03 18.84
CA TYR A 397 -8.66 -7.22 18.63
C TYR A 397 -8.75 -8.25 19.77
N ARG A 398 -9.07 -7.82 20.99
CA ARG A 398 -9.38 -8.75 22.09
C ARG A 398 -10.68 -9.51 21.83
N GLN A 399 -11.71 -8.84 21.30
CA GLN A 399 -12.98 -9.49 20.94
C GLN A 399 -12.83 -10.48 19.78
N LEU A 400 -11.83 -10.29 18.91
CA LEU A 400 -11.52 -11.18 17.78
C LEU A 400 -10.50 -12.30 18.11
N ASP A 401 -10.15 -12.46 19.39
CA ASP A 401 -9.15 -13.42 19.87
C ASP A 401 -7.80 -13.30 19.14
N ALA A 402 -7.32 -12.07 18.97
CA ALA A 402 -6.07 -11.73 18.29
C ALA A 402 -5.06 -11.00 19.18
N LEU A 403 -5.49 -10.45 20.31
CA LEU A 403 -4.60 -9.87 21.33
C LEU A 403 -3.93 -10.94 22.20
#